data_AF-A0A5C5TUN2-F1
#
_entry.id   AF-A0A5C5TUN2-F1
#
_cell.length_a   1.000
_cell.length_b   1.000
_cell.length_c   1.000
_cell.angle_alpha   90.00
_cell.angle_beta   90.00
_cell.angle_gamma   90.00
#
_symmetry.space_group_name_H-M   'P 1'
#
loop_
_entity.id
_entity.type
_entity.pdbx_description
1 polymer ?
#
loop_
_entity_poly.entity_id
_entity_poly.type
_entity_poly.pdbx_seq_one_letter_code
_entity_poly.pdbx_strand_id
1 'polypeptide(L)'
;MTVRALVACFLLALALPQVRAADVPGGVAALQQRLVALDADPLAAGVAPLERLQARQAVETLAAARARQREGALQVAQWRVETAEIATRTELARRELDRLERERAELLLEASRREAARARQEAERLRIQAQIQAEEAARLREAAEAESMARQEAESVLEGVSAREAARLRAARQRAEELKRQEEELLRSLEAGDTPEPR
;
A
#
# COMPACT_ATOMS: atom_id res chain seq x y z
N MET A 1 -17.45 -83.23 -13.25
CA MET A 1 -17.26 -81.84 -13.77
C MET A 1 -15.89 -81.26 -13.39
N THR A 2 -14.81 -82.04 -13.49
CA THR A 2 -13.47 -81.61 -13.02
C THR A 2 -12.39 -81.69 -14.10
N VAL A 3 -12.64 -82.42 -15.20
CA VAL A 3 -11.66 -82.59 -16.29
C VAL A 3 -11.79 -81.50 -17.38
N ARG A 4 -13.00 -80.95 -17.58
CA ARG A 4 -13.24 -79.84 -18.54
C ARG A 4 -12.70 -78.49 -18.08
N ALA A 5 -12.61 -78.27 -16.76
CA ALA A 5 -12.01 -77.07 -16.19
C ALA A 5 -10.47 -77.07 -16.30
N LEU A 6 -9.87 -78.26 -16.40
CA LEU A 6 -8.41 -78.43 -16.49
C LEU A 6 -7.89 -78.21 -17.93
N VAL A 7 -8.71 -78.50 -18.93
CA VAL A 7 -8.38 -78.24 -20.36
C VAL A 7 -8.56 -76.75 -20.72
N ALA A 8 -9.47 -76.03 -20.05
CA ALA A 8 -9.64 -74.59 -20.23
C ALA A 8 -8.47 -73.75 -19.67
N CYS A 9 -7.79 -74.25 -18.62
CA CYS A 9 -6.56 -73.62 -18.12
C CYS A 9 -5.32 -73.89 -18.99
N PHE A 10 -5.30 -74.96 -19.79
CA PHE A 10 -4.15 -75.31 -20.61
C PHE A 10 -4.14 -74.62 -21.99
N LEU A 11 -5.30 -74.16 -22.48
CA LEU A 11 -5.40 -73.41 -23.74
C LEU A 11 -5.32 -71.88 -23.58
N LEU A 12 -5.38 -71.36 -22.35
CA LEU A 12 -5.15 -69.94 -22.04
C LEU A 12 -3.67 -69.62 -21.72
N ALA A 13 -2.77 -70.59 -21.87
CA ALA A 13 -1.33 -70.44 -21.62
C ALA A 13 -0.51 -70.19 -22.91
N LEU A 14 -1.16 -70.08 -24.08
CA LEU A 14 -0.51 -69.93 -25.38
C LEU A 14 -0.65 -68.54 -26.01
N ALA A 15 -1.15 -67.56 -25.27
CA ALA A 15 -1.07 -66.14 -25.62
C ALA A 15 0.10 -65.45 -24.90
N LEU A 16 1.28 -66.07 -24.93
CA LEU A 16 2.52 -65.35 -24.63
C LEU A 16 2.75 -64.35 -25.78
N PRO A 17 2.88 -63.04 -25.52
CA PRO A 17 3.39 -62.15 -26.54
C PRO A 17 4.78 -62.68 -26.92
N GLN A 18 4.96 -62.95 -28.21
CA GLN A 18 6.26 -63.22 -28.82
C GLN A 18 7.26 -62.23 -28.24
N VAL A 19 8.29 -62.73 -27.56
CA VAL A 19 9.46 -61.96 -27.13
C VAL A 19 9.97 -61.24 -28.37
N ARG A 20 9.67 -59.93 -28.46
CA ARG A 20 10.22 -59.09 -29.53
C ARG A 20 11.72 -59.07 -29.35
N ALA A 21 12.42 -59.13 -30.49
CA ALA A 21 13.86 -58.93 -30.60
C ALA A 21 14.32 -57.89 -29.58
N ALA A 22 15.33 -58.23 -28.78
CA ALA A 22 15.92 -57.41 -27.74
C ALA A 22 15.65 -55.91 -27.96
N ASP A 23 14.89 -55.29 -27.05
CA ASP A 23 14.69 -53.84 -27.03
C ASP A 23 16.07 -53.21 -26.90
N VAL A 24 16.69 -52.87 -28.04
CA VAL A 24 17.85 -52.00 -28.07
C VAL A 24 17.36 -50.69 -27.45
N PRO A 25 17.94 -50.22 -26.33
CA PRO A 25 17.54 -48.95 -25.74
C PRO A 25 17.57 -47.86 -26.80
N GLY A 26 16.43 -47.20 -27.02
CA GLY A 26 16.30 -46.17 -28.05
C GLY A 26 16.03 -46.67 -29.48
N GLY A 27 15.72 -47.95 -29.69
CA GLY A 27 15.23 -48.44 -30.98
C GLY A 27 13.90 -47.80 -31.41
N VAL A 28 13.46 -48.09 -32.64
CA VAL A 28 12.26 -47.50 -33.27
C VAL A 28 11.03 -47.58 -32.36
N ALA A 29 10.75 -48.75 -31.76
CA ALA A 29 9.58 -48.95 -30.89
C ALA A 29 9.62 -48.05 -29.64
N ALA A 30 10.79 -47.95 -28.99
CA ALA A 30 10.97 -47.10 -27.80
C ALA A 30 10.82 -45.61 -28.15
N LEU A 31 11.39 -45.15 -29.26
CA LEU A 31 11.26 -43.76 -29.72
C LEU A 31 9.81 -43.44 -30.12
N GLN A 32 9.12 -44.35 -30.79
CA GLN A 32 7.71 -44.21 -31.13
C GLN A 32 6.85 -44.10 -29.86
N GLN A 33 7.11 -44.93 -28.86
CA GLN A 33 6.38 -44.90 -27.58
C GLN A 33 6.55 -43.56 -26.85
N ARG A 34 7.75 -42.99 -26.85
CA ARG A 34 8.01 -41.65 -26.29
C ARG A 34 7.19 -40.56 -27.00
N LEU A 35 7.15 -40.60 -28.33
CA LEU A 35 6.34 -39.66 -29.11
C LEU A 35 4.84 -39.83 -28.85
N VAL A 36 4.35 -41.07 -28.75
CA VAL A 36 2.94 -41.34 -28.40
C VAL A 36 2.62 -40.81 -27.00
N ALA A 37 3.51 -40.99 -26.02
CA ALA A 37 3.32 -40.45 -24.68
C ALA A 37 3.28 -38.91 -24.69
N LEU A 38 4.15 -38.28 -25.47
CA LEU A 38 4.16 -36.83 -25.67
C LEU A 38 2.88 -36.33 -26.35
N ASP A 39 2.32 -37.11 -27.28
CA ASP A 39 1.06 -36.77 -27.95
C ASP A 39 -0.18 -36.99 -27.09
N ALA A 40 -0.11 -37.94 -26.16
CA ALA A 40 -1.19 -38.27 -25.24
C ALA A 40 -1.35 -37.24 -24.12
N ASP A 41 -0.33 -36.41 -23.86
CA ASP A 41 -0.40 -35.33 -22.88
C ASP A 41 -1.31 -34.19 -23.39
N PRO A 42 -2.46 -33.94 -22.73
CA PRO A 42 -3.37 -32.87 -23.13
C PRO A 42 -2.75 -31.48 -23.02
N LEU A 43 -1.80 -31.28 -22.09
CA LEU A 43 -1.14 -29.99 -21.90
C LEU A 43 -0.22 -29.67 -23.08
N ALA A 44 0.43 -30.69 -23.65
CA ALA A 44 1.30 -30.60 -24.82
C ALA A 44 0.55 -30.36 -26.15
N ALA A 45 -0.79 -30.25 -26.12
CA ALA A 45 -1.59 -29.97 -27.30
C ALA A 45 -1.21 -28.62 -27.94
N GLY A 46 -0.90 -28.63 -29.23
CA GLY A 46 -0.51 -27.43 -29.99
C GLY A 46 0.86 -26.85 -29.63
N VAL A 47 1.67 -27.57 -28.85
CA VAL A 47 3.02 -27.17 -28.46
C VAL A 47 4.07 -27.92 -29.29
N ALA A 48 5.14 -27.21 -29.66
CA ALA A 48 6.29 -27.74 -30.41
C ALA A 48 5.90 -28.62 -31.63
N PRO A 49 4.93 -28.21 -32.47
CA PRO A 49 4.41 -29.06 -33.54
C PRO A 49 5.48 -29.39 -34.59
N LEU A 50 6.40 -28.45 -34.83
CA LEU A 50 7.49 -28.63 -35.80
C LEU A 50 8.48 -29.68 -35.34
N GLU A 51 8.93 -29.60 -34.09
CA GLU A 51 9.90 -30.51 -33.49
C GLU A 51 9.33 -31.92 -33.40
N ARG A 52 8.04 -32.04 -33.06
CA ARG A 52 7.30 -33.32 -33.04
C ARG A 52 7.21 -33.94 -34.43
N LEU A 53 6.90 -33.14 -35.45
CA LEU A 53 6.88 -33.62 -36.84
C LEU A 53 8.27 -34.12 -37.28
N GLN A 54 9.32 -33.35 -37.00
CA GLN A 54 10.70 -33.72 -37.33
C GLN A 54 11.14 -35.00 -36.60
N ALA A 55 10.73 -35.18 -35.35
CA ALA A 55 11.00 -36.39 -34.59
C ALA A 55 10.33 -37.62 -35.20
N ARG A 56 9.06 -37.52 -35.61
CA ARG A 56 8.36 -38.61 -36.30
C ARG A 56 9.05 -38.99 -37.61
N GLN A 57 9.40 -38.00 -38.44
CA GLN A 57 10.12 -38.23 -39.70
C GLN A 57 11.48 -38.90 -39.49
N ALA A 58 12.22 -38.52 -38.44
CA ALA A 58 13.50 -39.14 -38.12
C ALA A 58 13.33 -40.60 -37.67
N VAL A 59 12.29 -40.92 -36.88
CA VAL A 59 11.97 -42.29 -36.47
C VAL A 59 11.55 -43.15 -37.67
N GLU A 60 10.76 -42.59 -38.60
CA GLU A 60 10.40 -43.26 -39.86
C GLU A 60 11.64 -43.53 -40.73
N THR A 61 12.56 -42.56 -40.82
CA THR A 61 13.82 -42.71 -41.55
C THR A 61 14.70 -43.82 -40.95
N LEU A 62 14.77 -43.90 -39.62
CA LEU A 62 15.45 -45.00 -38.91
C LEU A 62 14.81 -46.35 -39.22
N ALA A 63 13.48 -46.43 -39.27
CA ALA A 63 12.77 -47.66 -39.60
C ALA A 63 13.10 -48.17 -41.02
N ALA A 64 13.29 -47.25 -41.97
CA ALA A 64 13.64 -47.56 -43.36
C ALA A 64 15.16 -47.71 -43.62
N ALA A 65 16.02 -47.40 -42.64
CA ALA A 65 17.46 -47.36 -42.82
C ALA A 65 18.09 -48.75 -43.08
N ARG A 66 19.00 -48.82 -44.05
CA ARG A 66 19.82 -50.02 -44.31
C ARG A 66 20.79 -50.26 -43.15
N ALA A 67 21.21 -51.50 -42.93
CA ALA A 67 22.10 -51.89 -41.82
C ALA A 67 23.33 -50.97 -41.66
N ARG A 68 24.01 -50.63 -42.77
CA ARG A 68 25.19 -49.74 -42.79
C ARG A 68 24.94 -48.28 -42.41
N GLN A 69 23.69 -47.81 -42.45
CA GLN A 69 23.28 -46.42 -42.12
C GLN A 69 22.51 -46.35 -40.81
N ARG A 70 22.19 -47.50 -40.21
CA ARG A 70 21.24 -47.62 -39.10
C ARG A 70 21.72 -46.91 -37.84
N GLU A 71 23.02 -46.94 -37.56
CA GLU A 71 23.62 -46.27 -36.40
C GLU A 71 23.48 -44.75 -36.49
N GLY A 72 23.85 -44.15 -37.62
CA GLY A 72 23.68 -42.71 -37.84
C GLY A 72 22.20 -42.28 -37.83
N ALA A 73 21.32 -43.08 -38.45
CA ALA A 73 19.89 -42.81 -38.41
C ALA A 73 19.31 -42.91 -36.98
N LEU A 74 19.85 -43.80 -36.15
CA LEU A 74 19.44 -43.97 -34.76
C LEU A 74 19.80 -42.74 -33.93
N GLN A 75 21.03 -42.25 -34.07
CA GLN A 75 21.48 -41.05 -33.38
C GLN A 75 20.64 -39.82 -33.74
N VAL A 76 20.36 -39.62 -35.02
CA VAL A 76 19.51 -38.52 -35.49
C VAL A 76 18.10 -38.64 -34.91
N ALA A 77 17.50 -39.83 -34.93
CA ALA A 77 16.17 -40.05 -34.37
C ALA A 77 16.13 -39.78 -32.86
N GLN A 78 17.14 -40.23 -32.11
CA GLN A 78 17.27 -39.97 -30.67
C GLN A 78 17.30 -38.47 -30.37
N TRP A 79 18.18 -37.71 -31.05
CA TRP A 79 18.28 -36.27 -30.85
C TRP A 79 17.01 -35.51 -31.23
N ARG A 80 16.31 -35.93 -32.30
CA ARG A 80 15.07 -35.28 -32.70
C ARG A 80 13.95 -35.52 -31.69
N VAL A 81 13.82 -36.74 -31.16
CA VAL A 81 12.85 -37.05 -30.09
C VAL A 81 13.17 -36.27 -28.81
N GLU A 82 14.43 -36.22 -28.41
CA GLU A 82 14.86 -35.43 -27.25
C GLU A 82 14.58 -33.93 -27.45
N THR A 83 14.87 -33.40 -28.64
CA THR A 83 14.57 -32.00 -28.98
C THR A 83 13.07 -31.71 -28.88
N ALA A 84 12.21 -32.60 -29.38
CA ALA A 84 10.77 -32.44 -29.28
C ALA A 84 10.27 -32.44 -27.82
N GLU A 85 10.84 -33.29 -26.98
CA GLU A 85 10.51 -33.33 -25.55
C GLU A 85 10.96 -32.05 -24.82
N ILE A 86 12.19 -31.59 -25.07
CA ILE A 86 12.73 -30.37 -24.48
C ILE A 86 11.90 -29.17 -24.93
N ALA A 87 11.66 -29.01 -26.23
CA ALA A 87 10.86 -27.93 -26.78
C ALA A 87 9.45 -27.91 -26.16
N THR A 88 8.82 -29.07 -26.01
CA THR A 88 7.51 -29.19 -25.36
C THR A 88 7.55 -28.72 -23.91
N ARG A 89 8.51 -29.22 -23.11
CA ARG A 89 8.67 -28.80 -21.70
C ARG A 89 8.96 -27.31 -21.58
N THR A 90 9.78 -26.75 -22.46
CA THR A 90 10.11 -25.32 -22.47
C THR A 90 8.89 -24.45 -22.74
N GLU A 91 8.10 -24.78 -23.76
CA GLU A 91 6.90 -24.01 -24.10
C GLU A 91 5.80 -24.14 -23.03
N LEU A 92 5.65 -25.30 -22.40
CA LEU A 92 4.75 -25.45 -21.25
C LEU A 92 5.19 -24.59 -20.07
N ALA A 93 6.49 -24.58 -19.77
CA ALA A 93 7.03 -23.73 -18.72
C ALA A 93 6.84 -22.24 -19.04
N ARG A 94 6.99 -21.82 -20.29
CA ARG A 94 6.73 -20.43 -20.71
C ARG A 94 5.27 -20.04 -20.51
N ARG A 95 4.32 -20.89 -20.90
CA ARG A 95 2.89 -20.62 -20.68
C ARG A 95 2.55 -20.46 -19.19
N GLU A 96 3.17 -21.28 -18.34
CA GLU A 96 2.98 -21.20 -16.90
C GLU A 96 3.62 -19.94 -16.32
N LEU A 97 4.81 -19.55 -16.78
CA LEU A 97 5.44 -18.28 -16.42
C LEU A 97 4.54 -17.10 -16.79
N ASP A 98 4.02 -17.06 -18.02
CA ASP A 98 3.12 -15.99 -18.45
C ASP A 98 1.85 -15.92 -17.59
N ARG A 99 1.34 -17.08 -17.15
CA ARG A 99 0.18 -17.16 -16.23
C ARG A 99 0.52 -16.56 -14.87
N LEU A 100 1.64 -16.96 -14.29
CA LEU A 100 2.11 -16.50 -12.98
C LEU A 100 2.49 -15.01 -13.00
N GLU A 101 3.02 -14.50 -14.10
CA GLU A 101 3.34 -13.08 -14.26
C GLU A 101 2.07 -12.20 -14.27
N ARG A 102 1.00 -12.65 -14.94
CA ARG A 102 -0.31 -11.98 -14.90
C ARG A 102 -0.89 -11.98 -13.48
N GLU A 103 -0.88 -13.13 -12.81
CA GLU A 103 -1.35 -13.26 -11.42
C GLU A 103 -0.55 -12.36 -10.48
N ARG A 104 0.77 -12.32 -10.62
CA ARG A 104 1.65 -11.41 -9.87
C ARG A 104 1.30 -9.94 -10.13
N ALA A 105 1.06 -9.56 -11.38
CA ALA A 105 0.72 -8.18 -11.72
C ALA A 105 -0.62 -7.75 -11.09
N GLU A 106 -1.62 -8.64 -11.10
CA GLU A 106 -2.91 -8.42 -10.45
C GLU A 106 -2.75 -8.23 -8.93
N LEU A 107 -1.98 -9.11 -8.27
CA LEU A 107 -1.71 -9.01 -6.84
C LEU A 107 -0.98 -7.70 -6.46
N LEU A 108 -0.02 -7.28 -7.27
CA LEU A 108 0.68 -6.01 -7.05
C LEU A 108 -0.25 -4.81 -7.22
N LEU A 109 -1.14 -4.84 -8.21
CA LEU A 109 -2.14 -3.80 -8.41
C LEU A 109 -3.11 -3.72 -7.22
N GLU A 110 -3.57 -4.86 -6.70
CA GLU A 110 -4.41 -4.90 -5.51
C GLU A 110 -3.70 -4.37 -4.27
N ALA A 111 -2.45 -4.77 -4.05
CA ALA A 111 -1.63 -4.28 -2.94
C ALA A 111 -1.47 -2.76 -3.02
N SER A 112 -1.13 -2.23 -4.20
CA SER A 112 -1.00 -0.80 -4.46
C SER A 112 -2.33 -0.05 -4.21
N ARG A 113 -3.47 -0.60 -4.63
CA ARG A 113 -4.79 0.01 -4.35
C ARG A 113 -5.09 0.07 -2.86
N ARG A 114 -4.78 -1.00 -2.10
CA ARG A 114 -4.97 -1.03 -0.64
C ARG A 114 -4.07 -0.01 0.05
N GLU A 115 -2.82 0.10 -0.38
CA GLU A 115 -1.86 1.07 0.14
C GLU A 115 -2.30 2.51 -0.14
N ALA A 116 -2.69 2.82 -1.38
CA ALA A 116 -3.22 4.13 -1.76
C ALA A 116 -4.48 4.50 -0.95
N ALA A 117 -5.36 3.54 -0.66
CA ALA A 117 -6.53 3.77 0.18
C ALA A 117 -6.15 4.12 1.62
N ARG A 118 -5.18 3.40 2.21
CA ARG A 118 -4.65 3.69 3.55
C ARG A 118 -3.99 5.06 3.62
N ALA A 119 -3.12 5.38 2.65
CA ALA A 119 -2.46 6.68 2.58
C ALA A 119 -3.47 7.84 2.49
N ARG A 120 -4.56 7.68 1.73
CA ARG A 120 -5.65 8.67 1.70
C ARG A 120 -6.36 8.82 3.03
N GLN A 121 -6.63 7.72 3.73
CA GLN A 121 -7.25 7.76 5.06
C GLN A 121 -6.33 8.45 6.09
N GLU A 122 -5.04 8.16 6.05
CA GLU A 122 -4.04 8.81 6.92
C GLU A 122 -3.90 10.30 6.60
N ALA A 123 -3.84 10.65 5.32
CA ALA A 123 -3.81 12.05 4.88
C ALA A 123 -5.05 12.83 5.35
N GLU A 124 -6.26 12.24 5.25
CA GLU A 124 -7.48 12.91 5.73
C GLU A 124 -7.48 13.05 7.26
N ARG A 125 -7.02 12.03 8.00
CA ARG A 125 -6.87 12.13 9.46
C ARG A 125 -5.94 13.27 9.86
N LEU A 126 -4.79 13.39 9.20
CA LEU A 126 -3.84 14.47 9.44
C LEU A 126 -4.43 15.84 9.07
N ARG A 127 -5.19 15.92 7.97
CA ARG A 127 -5.88 17.15 7.56
C ARG A 127 -6.88 17.62 8.62
N ILE A 128 -7.68 16.70 9.15
CA ILE A 128 -8.66 16.99 10.22
C ILE A 128 -7.94 17.43 11.49
N GLN A 129 -6.87 16.74 11.89
CA GLN A 129 -6.08 17.15 13.07
C GLN A 129 -5.49 18.54 12.89
N ALA A 130 -4.92 18.86 11.73
CA ALA A 130 -4.39 20.19 11.44
C ALA A 130 -5.47 21.27 11.48
N GLN A 131 -6.68 20.98 10.98
CA GLN A 131 -7.82 21.89 11.07
C GLN A 131 -8.24 22.15 12.51
N ILE A 132 -8.38 21.10 13.33
CA ILE A 132 -8.73 21.23 14.75
C ILE A 132 -7.69 22.10 15.47
N GLN A 133 -6.40 21.85 15.26
CA GLN A 133 -5.33 22.64 15.88
C GLN A 133 -5.35 24.10 15.43
N ALA A 134 -5.68 24.38 14.17
CA ALA A 134 -5.84 25.75 13.69
C ALA A 134 -7.04 26.47 14.33
N GLU A 135 -8.17 25.77 14.48
CA GLU A 135 -9.38 26.29 15.14
C GLU A 135 -9.14 26.55 16.64
N GLU A 136 -8.47 25.63 17.35
CA GLU A 136 -8.09 25.80 18.75
C GLU A 136 -7.14 26.98 18.93
N ALA A 137 -6.13 27.11 18.06
CA ALA A 137 -5.21 28.24 18.09
C ALA A 137 -5.93 29.58 17.82
N ALA A 138 -6.92 29.60 16.92
CA ALA A 138 -7.73 30.79 16.66
C ALA A 138 -8.57 31.17 17.90
N ARG A 139 -9.25 30.20 18.52
CA ARG A 139 -10.03 30.43 19.76
C ARG A 139 -9.17 30.95 20.90
N LEU A 140 -7.95 30.43 21.06
CA LEU A 140 -7.03 30.91 22.09
C LEU A 140 -6.59 32.36 21.84
N ARG A 141 -6.40 32.76 20.57
CA ARG A 141 -6.10 34.16 20.22
C ARG A 141 -7.27 35.08 20.52
N GLU A 142 -8.48 34.72 20.11
CA GLU A 142 -9.69 35.48 20.40
C GLU A 142 -9.89 35.67 21.92
N ALA A 143 -9.67 34.61 22.71
CA ALA A 143 -9.74 34.68 24.17
C ALA A 143 -8.67 35.61 24.75
N ALA A 144 -7.43 35.55 24.27
CA ALA A 144 -6.35 36.42 24.71
C ALA A 144 -6.59 37.90 24.34
N GLU A 145 -7.15 38.16 23.15
CA GLU A 145 -7.55 39.50 22.72
C GLU A 145 -8.67 40.06 23.61
N ALA A 146 -9.70 39.26 23.89
CA ALA A 146 -10.78 39.65 24.79
C ALA A 146 -10.28 39.92 26.22
N GLU A 147 -9.37 39.10 26.74
CA GLU A 147 -8.76 39.33 28.05
C GLU A 147 -7.94 40.63 28.08
N SER A 148 -7.14 40.88 27.04
CA SER A 148 -6.38 42.13 26.90
C SER A 148 -7.29 43.35 26.90
N MET A 149 -8.39 43.31 26.14
CA MET A 149 -9.38 44.39 26.13
C MET A 149 -10.02 44.60 27.50
N ALA A 150 -10.43 43.52 28.19
CA ALA A 150 -11.01 43.61 29.53
C ALA A 150 -10.03 44.20 30.55
N ARG A 151 -8.73 43.90 30.44
CA ARG A 151 -7.69 44.51 31.28
C ARG A 151 -7.54 46.00 31.00
N GLN A 152 -7.50 46.42 29.73
CA GLN A 152 -7.44 47.83 29.35
C GLN A 152 -8.66 48.62 29.84
N GLU A 153 -9.86 48.04 29.73
CA GLU A 153 -11.08 48.64 30.26
C GLU A 153 -10.99 48.80 31.78
N ALA A 154 -10.54 47.77 32.51
CA ALA A 154 -10.36 47.84 33.96
C ALA A 154 -9.35 48.93 34.36
N GLU A 155 -8.21 49.02 33.68
CA GLU A 155 -7.20 50.08 33.89
C GLU A 155 -7.81 51.47 33.67
N SER A 156 -8.55 51.66 32.57
CA SER A 156 -9.20 52.96 32.28
C SER A 156 -10.22 53.38 33.34
N VAL A 157 -10.97 52.42 33.91
CA VAL A 157 -11.92 52.69 35.00
C VAL A 157 -11.18 53.10 36.27
N LEU A 158 -10.09 52.42 36.61
CA LEU A 158 -9.24 52.76 37.76
C LEU A 158 -8.61 54.15 37.62
N GLU A 159 -8.06 54.46 36.44
CA GLU A 159 -7.56 55.81 36.12
C GLU A 159 -8.67 56.86 36.25
N GLY A 160 -9.86 56.59 35.73
CA GLY A 160 -11.00 57.48 35.85
C GLY A 160 -11.46 57.74 37.30
N VAL A 161 -11.40 56.72 38.17
CA VAL A 161 -11.71 56.86 39.61
C VAL A 161 -10.63 57.68 40.31
N SER A 162 -9.36 57.36 40.10
CA SER A 162 -8.24 58.10 40.70
C SER A 162 -8.20 59.57 40.26
N ALA A 163 -8.52 59.87 39.00
CA ALA A 163 -8.65 61.24 38.49
C ALA A 163 -9.77 62.01 39.20
N ARG A 164 -10.92 61.37 39.46
CA ARG A 164 -12.02 61.96 40.22
C ARG A 164 -11.62 62.24 41.67
N GLU A 165 -10.93 61.31 42.32
CA GLU A 165 -10.43 61.49 43.68
C GLU A 165 -9.42 62.65 43.76
N ALA A 166 -8.48 62.72 42.81
CA ALA A 166 -7.52 63.82 42.73
C ALA A 166 -8.21 65.17 42.52
N ALA A 167 -9.24 65.24 41.66
CA ALA A 167 -10.04 66.45 41.46
C ALA A 167 -10.77 66.88 42.74
N ARG A 168 -11.36 65.92 43.47
CA ARG A 168 -12.03 66.17 44.75
C ARG A 168 -11.07 66.72 45.80
N LEU A 169 -9.86 66.16 45.89
CA LEU A 169 -8.82 66.65 46.80
C LEU A 169 -8.37 68.08 46.47
N ARG A 170 -8.18 68.40 45.19
CA ARG A 170 -7.84 69.77 44.75
C ARG A 170 -8.95 70.76 45.09
N ALA A 171 -10.21 70.41 44.82
CA ALA A 171 -11.36 71.26 45.16
C ALA A 171 -11.47 71.49 46.67
N ALA A 172 -11.20 70.47 47.50
CA ALA A 172 -11.17 70.60 48.95
C ALA A 172 -10.07 71.56 49.42
N ARG A 173 -8.86 71.47 48.83
CA ARG A 173 -7.75 72.40 49.13
C ARG A 173 -8.05 73.83 48.75
N GLN A 174 -8.64 74.06 47.57
CA GLN A 174 -9.06 75.40 47.13
C GLN A 174 -10.06 76.02 48.10
N ARG A 175 -11.08 75.26 48.51
CA ARG A 175 -12.04 75.71 49.53
C ARG A 175 -11.37 76.02 50.88
N ALA A 176 -10.39 75.22 51.29
CA ALA A 176 -9.65 75.48 52.52
C ALA A 176 -8.83 76.77 52.44
N GLU A 177 -8.19 77.06 51.30
CA GLU A 177 -7.50 78.34 51.10
C GLU A 177 -8.46 79.53 51.05
N GLU A 178 -9.61 79.39 50.39
CA GLU A 178 -10.66 80.41 50.38
C GLU A 178 -11.20 80.71 51.78
N LEU A 179 -11.51 79.67 52.57
CA LEU A 179 -11.93 79.82 53.95
C LEU A 179 -10.84 80.49 54.79
N LYS A 180 -9.58 80.11 54.63
CA LYS A 180 -8.46 80.75 55.32
C LYS A 180 -8.35 82.25 54.98
N ARG A 181 -8.54 82.63 53.71
CA ARG A 181 -8.59 84.05 53.31
C ARG A 181 -9.78 84.78 53.94
N GLN A 182 -10.94 84.14 53.98
CA GLN A 182 -12.13 84.71 54.65
C GLN A 182 -11.92 84.86 56.15
N GLU A 183 -11.25 83.91 56.81
CA GLU A 183 -10.87 84.00 58.22
C GLU A 183 -9.85 85.12 58.45
N GLU A 184 -8.84 85.27 57.59
CA GLU A 184 -7.87 86.39 57.65
C GLU A 184 -8.56 87.74 57.42
N GLU A 185 -9.50 87.84 56.48
CA GLU A 185 -10.32 89.04 56.26
C GLU A 185 -11.27 89.33 57.43
N LEU A 186 -11.91 88.30 58.01
CA LEU A 186 -12.75 88.43 59.21
C LEU A 186 -11.92 88.89 60.41
N LEU A 187 -10.77 88.27 60.67
CA LEU A 187 -9.83 88.70 61.70
C LEU A 187 -9.39 90.14 61.50
N ARG A 188 -9.07 90.54 60.27
CA ARG A 188 -8.74 91.92 59.93
C ARG A 188 -9.90 92.89 60.15
N SER A 189 -11.14 92.45 59.89
CA SER A 189 -12.34 93.26 60.14
C SER A 189 -12.67 93.37 61.64
N LEU A 190 -12.35 92.33 62.43
CA LEU A 190 -12.44 92.32 63.89
C LEU A 190 -11.36 93.22 64.51
N GLU A 191 -10.12 93.16 64.02
CA GLU A 191 -9.01 94.04 64.43
C GLU A 191 -9.27 95.52 64.04
N ALA A 192 -9.89 95.78 62.89
CA ALA A 192 -10.32 97.12 62.50
C ALA A 192 -11.57 97.61 63.28
N GLY A 193 -12.32 96.69 63.90
CA GLY A 193 -13.43 96.99 64.80
C GLY A 193 -13.00 97.35 66.22
N ASP A 194 -11.73 97.14 66.57
CA ASP A 194 -11.19 97.34 67.93
C ASP A 194 -10.34 98.62 68.08
N THR A 195 -10.48 99.56 67.14
CA THR A 195 -10.03 100.96 67.35
C THR A 195 -11.17 101.80 67.93
N PRO A 196 -11.19 102.11 69.24
CA PRO A 196 -11.98 103.22 69.76
C PRO A 196 -11.30 104.55 69.39
N GLU A 197 -12.06 105.44 68.75
CA GLU A 197 -11.71 106.86 68.61
C GLU A 197 -11.48 107.53 69.98
N PRO A 198 -10.52 108.46 70.11
CA PRO A 198 -10.21 109.09 71.38
C PRO A 198 -11.19 110.24 71.67
N ARG A 199 -11.86 110.18 72.82
CA ARG A 199 -12.37 111.34 73.55
C ARG A 199 -12.30 111.11 75.05
#